data_AF-A0A7C9MFR4-F1
#
_entry.id   AF-A0A7C9MFR4-F1
#
_cell.length_a   1.000
_cell.length_b   1.000
_cell.length_c   1.000
_cell.angle_alpha   90.00
_cell.angle_beta   90.00
_cell.angle_gamma   90.00
#
_symmetry.space_group_name_H-M   'P 1'
#
loop_
_entity.id
_entity.type
_entity.pdbx_description
1 polymer ?
#
loop_
_entity_poly.entity_id
_entity_poly.type
_entity_poly.pdbx_seq_one_letter_code
_entity_poly.pdbx_strand_id
1 'polypeptide(L)' 'MGTNYTAVIKQDGDLWLGWIEELPDIRCQEQTRQAVLLTLRITLEEAIRSQRIAL' A
#
# COMPACT_ATOMS: atom_id res chain seq x y z
N MET A 1 -14.00 12.36 -9.14
CA MET A 1 -14.30 11.63 -7.89
C MET A 1 -13.08 10.80 -7.54
N GLY A 2 -12.58 10.90 -6.31
CA GLY A 2 -11.43 10.11 -5.87
C GLY A 2 -11.87 8.73 -5.43
N THR A 3 -11.16 7.69 -5.85
CA THR A 3 -11.32 6.34 -5.28
C THR A 3 -10.61 6.32 -3.93
N ASN A 4 -11.33 5.98 -2.88
CA ASN A 4 -10.74 5.74 -1.56
C ASN A 4 -10.29 4.29 -1.48
N TYR A 5 -9.15 4.05 -0.84
CA TYR A 5 -8.58 2.72 -0.58
C TYR A 5 -8.26 2.58 0.90
N THR A 6 -8.38 1.36 1.42
CA THR A 6 -8.21 1.06 2.84
C THR A 6 -6.86 0.39 3.07
N ALA A 7 -5.97 1.05 3.80
CA ALA A 7 -4.69 0.47 4.20
C ALA A 7 -4.82 -0.23 5.55
N VAL A 8 -4.54 -1.53 5.58
CA VAL A 8 -4.37 -2.28 6.82
C VAL A 8 -2.89 -2.23 7.20
N ILE A 9 -2.60 -1.84 8.44
CA ILE A 9 -1.24 -1.78 8.97
C ILE A 9 -1.20 -2.49 10.31
N LYS A 10 -0.31 -3.47 10.45
CA LYS A 10 -0.16 -4.31 11.65
C LYS A 10 1.31 -4.41 12.03
N GLN A 11 1.61 -4.32 13.32
CA GLN A 11 2.94 -4.63 13.83
C GLN A 11 3.07 -6.15 14.07
N ASP A 12 4.16 -6.73 13.59
CA ASP A 12 4.53 -8.13 13.76
C ASP A 12 6.00 -8.22 14.18
N GLY A 13 6.22 -8.49 15.47
CA GLY A 13 7.54 -8.34 16.10
C GLY A 13 8.05 -6.92 16.04
N ASP A 14 9.29 -6.76 15.54
CA ASP A 14 9.95 -5.46 15.37
C ASP A 14 9.55 -4.75 14.06
N LEU A 15 8.79 -5.43 13.19
CA LEU A 15 8.48 -4.95 11.85
C LEU A 15 7.00 -4.59 11.73
N TRP A 16 6.71 -3.67 10.81
CA TRP A 16 5.38 -3.27 10.45
C TRP A 16 5.04 -3.85 9.08
N LEU A 17 3.93 -4.57 9.01
CA LEU A 17 3.33 -5.10 7.79
C LEU A 17 2.20 -4.19 7.35
N GLY A 18 2.04 -3.99 6.04
CA GLY A 18 0.83 -3.35 5.54
C GLY A 18 0.46 -3.77 4.13
N TRP A 19 -0.83 -3.64 3.83
CA TRP A 19 -1.42 -3.93 2.53
C TRP A 19 -2.67 -3.10 2.27
N ILE A 20 -3.07 -2.98 1.01
CA ILE A 20 -4.36 -2.39 0.61
C ILE A 20 -5.42 -3.50 0.63
N GLU A 21 -6.51 -3.29 1.36
CA GLU A 21 -7.57 -4.29 1.54
C GLU A 21 -8.22 -4.69 0.21
N GLU A 22 -8.45 -3.71 -0.66
CA GLU A 22 -9.03 -3.91 -1.99
C GLU A 22 -8.04 -4.51 -2.99
N LEU A 23 -6.72 -4.40 -2.72
CA LEU A 23 -5.64 -4.84 -3.60
C LEU A 23 -4.51 -5.48 -2.76
N PRO A 24 -4.67 -6.75 -2.31
CA PRO A 24 -3.71 -7.41 -1.42
C PRO A 24 -2.31 -7.61 -2.02
N ASP A 25 -2.19 -7.54 -3.34
CA ASP A 25 -0.91 -7.57 -4.07
C ASP A 25 -0.08 -6.32 -3.80
N ILE A 26 -0.72 -5.20 -3.42
CA ILE A 26 -0.07 -3.97 -2.98
C ILE A 26 0.17 -4.08 -1.47
N ARG A 27 1.37 -4.55 -1.13
CA ARG A 27 1.78 -4.81 0.25
C ARG A 27 3.27 -4.52 0.46
N CYS A 28 3.66 -4.23 1.70
CA CYS A 28 5.05 -4.04 2.08
C CYS A 28 5.30 -4.35 3.57
N GLN A 29 6.58 -4.37 3.95
CA GLN A 29 7.04 -4.52 5.32
C GLN A 29 8.17 -3.52 5.59
N GLU A 30 8.08 -2.77 6.69
CA GLU A 30 9.03 -1.72 7.03
C GLU A 30 9.31 -1.66 8.54
N GLN A 31 10.35 -0.93 8.95
CA GLN A 31 10.71 -0.76 10.37
C GLN A 31 9.76 0.16 11.15
N THR A 32 8.94 0.96 10.46
CA THR A 32 8.02 1.91 11.11
C THR A 32 6.68 1.96 10.41
N ARG A 33 5.61 2.24 11.17
CA ARG A 33 4.27 2.48 10.63
C ARG A 33 4.24 3.57 9.55
N GLN A 34 5.03 4.63 9.72
CA GLN A 34 5.08 5.74 8.76
C GLN A 34 5.74 5.32 7.45
N ALA A 35 6.79 4.51 7.50
CA ALA A 35 7.41 3.96 6.31
C ALA A 35 6.43 3.05 5.55
N VAL A 36 5.71 2.16 6.24
CA VAL A 36 4.66 1.33 5.61
C VAL A 36 3.63 2.20 4.88
N LEU A 37 3.10 3.22 5.55
CA LEU A 37 2.09 4.11 4.95
C LEU A 37 2.63 4.84 3.72
N LEU A 38 3.88 5.33 3.77
CA LEU A 38 4.50 6.03 2.65
C LEU A 38 4.74 5.10 1.46
N THR A 39 5.28 3.90 1.71
CA THR A 39 5.50 2.87 0.68
C THR A 39 4.18 2.45 0.04
N LEU A 40 3.14 2.11 0.83
CA LEU A 40 1.83 1.75 0.31
C LEU A 40 1.23 2.83 -0.58
N ARG A 41 1.37 4.11 -0.20
CA ARG A 41 0.87 5.23 -1.01
C ARG A 41 1.58 5.32 -2.36
N ILE A 42 2.92 5.25 -2.37
CA ILE A 42 3.71 5.33 -3.61
C ILE A 42 3.36 4.15 -4.52
N THR A 43 3.37 2.92 -3.98
CA THR A 43 3.08 1.71 -4.77
C THR A 43 1.64 1.72 -5.30
N LEU A 44 0.67 2.21 -4.53
CA LEU A 44 -0.71 2.36 -4.99
C LEU A 44 -0.84 3.41 -6.11
N GLU A 45 -0.19 4.56 -5.97
CA GLU A 45 -0.15 5.59 -7.01
C GLU A 45 0.47 5.06 -8.31
N GLU A 46 1.58 4.30 -8.21
CA GLU A 46 2.23 3.66 -9.35
C GLU A 46 1.36 2.59 -9.99
N ALA A 47 0.68 1.75 -9.19
CA ALA A 47 -0.22 0.72 -9.69
C ALA A 47 -1.42 1.33 -10.46
N ILE A 48 -2.05 2.37 -9.90
CA ILE A 48 -3.15 3.09 -10.56
C ILE A 48 -2.65 3.77 -11.84
N ARG A 49 -1.46 4.37 -11.81
CA ARG A 49 -0.85 4.99 -13.00
C ARG A 49 -0.51 3.96 -14.08
N SER A 50 -0.02 2.78 -13.69
CA SER A 50 0.39 1.70 -14.60
C SER A 50 -0.80 0.99 -15.24
N GLN A 51 -1.93 0.84 -14.52
CA GLN A 51 -3.19 0.31 -15.09
C GLN A 51 -3.75 1.19 -16.24
N ARG A 52 -3.26 2.44 -16.40
CA ARG A 52 -3.74 3.35 -17.45
C ARG A 52 -3.08 3.16 -18.82
N ILE A 53 -2.13 2.22 -19.00
CA ILE A 53 -1.44 1.92 -20.27
C ILE A 53 -1.62 0.44 -20.68
N ALA A 54 -2.63 -0.25 -20.13
CA ALA A 54 -3.00 -1.61 -20.52
C ALA A 54 -4.46 -1.67 -21.02
N LEU A 55 -4.81 -0.76 -21.93
CA LEU A 55 -6.03 -0.82 -22.76
C LEU A 55 -5.63 -0.93 -24.23
#